data_AF-A0A963EF26-F1
#
_entry.id   AF-A0A963EF26-F1
#
_cell.length_a   1.000
_cell.length_b   1.000
_cell.length_c   1.000
_cell.angle_alpha   90.00
_cell.angle_beta   90.00
_cell.angle_gamma   90.00
#
_symmetry.space_group_name_H-M   'P 1'
#
loop_
_entity.id
_entity.type
_entity.pdbx_description
1 polymer ?
#
loop_
_entity_poly.entity_id
_entity_poly.type
_entity_poly.pdbx_seq_one_letter_code
_entity_poly.pdbx_strand_id
1 'polypeptide(L)'
;MRNLIDAARSVRARAYAPYSNFRVGCALRTASGAVFVGANVENAAYPQGHCAERSAVSAMIAAGEEGIAEVAVAGSGDGPCAPCGGCRQLLFEHAGPGVPVYMTGDTAEVATMTLGELLPAAFGPQALDVAGASERGAVTVTGATGARDEALAEARAFGPRLGLVLGSGLAPVLDLVTIEKTYDLEALLPFAGAPVEGHVRSLHLGRIGDLRVACVEGRAHLYEGDIMAPVRLVRLISDLGVGALLLTSAVGGIRDGLDAGCIVCVDDHINLTGINPLCGANDDTYGPRFPDMSEAYDRHLRDLLDAASVRCGVPLEHGIYAGWMGPSFETPAEIRMMRMLGGDIVGMSVVAEAIAAAHAGLPLAVLSIVVNRAAGLEEGRLSHGETLEQGRRAAPKVAMLIEAFAEMFS
;
A
#
# COMPACT_ATOMS: atom_id res chain seq x y z
N MET A 1 23.22 -26.93 -17.19
CA MET A 1 22.08 -27.85 -16.89
C MET A 1 22.40 -29.13 -16.10
N ARG A 2 22.66 -30.33 -16.68
CA ARG A 2 22.70 -31.62 -15.90
C ARG A 2 23.62 -31.61 -14.68
N ASN A 3 24.85 -31.12 -14.85
CA ASN A 3 25.84 -31.01 -13.78
C ASN A 3 25.39 -30.10 -12.61
N LEU A 4 24.60 -29.05 -12.89
CA LEU A 4 24.13 -28.11 -11.85
C LEU A 4 23.00 -28.73 -10.99
N ILE A 5 22.12 -29.50 -11.61
CA ILE A 5 21.04 -30.21 -10.93
C ILE A 5 21.60 -31.32 -10.03
N ASP A 6 22.62 -32.06 -10.51
CA ASP A 6 23.30 -33.07 -9.72
C ASP A 6 23.98 -32.46 -8.48
N ALA A 7 24.59 -31.28 -8.63
CA ALA A 7 25.16 -30.54 -7.51
C ALA A 7 24.09 -30.12 -6.48
N ALA A 8 22.93 -29.63 -6.93
CA ALA A 8 21.81 -29.28 -6.06
C ALA A 8 21.26 -30.52 -5.32
N ARG A 9 21.12 -31.67 -5.99
CA ARG A 9 20.70 -32.94 -5.36
C ARG A 9 21.73 -33.48 -4.37
N SER A 10 23.01 -33.33 -4.68
CA SER A 10 24.10 -33.78 -3.81
C SER A 10 24.15 -32.97 -2.50
N VAL A 11 24.07 -31.64 -2.58
CA VAL A 11 24.12 -30.79 -1.39
C VAL A 11 22.85 -30.92 -0.53
N ARG A 12 21.69 -31.19 -1.14
CA ARG A 12 20.42 -31.47 -0.44
C ARG A 12 20.56 -32.57 0.61
N ALA A 13 21.41 -33.58 0.37
CA ALA A 13 21.64 -34.66 1.34
C ALA A 13 22.24 -34.17 2.67
N ARG A 14 22.88 -32.98 2.66
CA ARG A 14 23.50 -32.33 3.81
C ARG A 14 22.59 -31.30 4.50
N ALA A 15 21.34 -31.16 4.05
CA ALA A 15 20.36 -30.28 4.67
C ALA A 15 20.14 -30.64 6.14
N TYR A 16 20.13 -29.62 7.00
CA TYR A 16 19.70 -29.74 8.37
C TYR A 16 18.22 -29.40 8.45
N ALA A 17 17.36 -30.42 8.37
CA ALA A 17 15.90 -30.24 8.37
C ALA A 17 15.17 -31.23 9.31
N PRO A 18 15.47 -31.22 10.63
CA PRO A 18 14.91 -32.18 11.58
C PRO A 18 13.43 -31.93 11.92
N TYR A 19 12.90 -30.73 11.64
CA TYR A 19 11.52 -30.36 12.02
C TYR A 19 10.54 -30.67 10.89
N SER A 20 10.83 -30.23 9.65
CA SER A 20 9.92 -30.51 8.53
C SER A 20 10.21 -31.84 7.82
N ASN A 21 11.44 -32.36 7.94
CA ASN A 21 11.98 -33.43 7.10
C ASN A 21 12.01 -33.10 5.60
N PHE A 22 11.77 -31.84 5.21
CA PHE A 22 11.81 -31.38 3.84
C PHE A 22 13.19 -30.81 3.50
N ARG A 23 13.98 -31.58 2.76
CA ARG A 23 15.36 -31.21 2.42
C ARG A 23 15.40 -30.51 1.08
N VAL A 24 16.11 -29.39 1.02
CA VAL A 24 16.31 -28.59 -0.20
C VAL A 24 17.80 -28.36 -0.39
N GLY A 25 18.26 -28.52 -1.63
CA GLY A 25 19.58 -28.13 -2.08
C GLY A 25 19.48 -27.17 -3.26
N CYS A 26 20.40 -26.21 -3.30
CA CYS A 26 20.51 -25.23 -4.38
C CYS A 26 21.95 -25.25 -4.92
N ALA A 27 22.08 -25.09 -6.23
CA ALA A 27 23.35 -24.83 -6.89
C ALA A 27 23.22 -23.62 -7.83
N LEU A 28 24.18 -22.71 -7.75
CA LEU A 28 24.30 -21.51 -8.56
C LEU A 28 25.50 -21.67 -9.47
N ARG A 29 25.37 -21.31 -10.75
CA ARG A 29 26.51 -21.09 -11.64
C ARG A 29 26.70 -19.59 -11.83
N THR A 30 27.91 -19.09 -11.66
CA THR A 30 28.22 -17.67 -11.88
C THR A 30 28.61 -17.40 -13.33
N ALA A 31 28.75 -16.13 -13.69
CA ALA A 31 29.24 -15.73 -15.02
C ALA A 31 30.66 -16.25 -15.33
N SER A 32 31.50 -16.48 -14.31
CA SER A 32 32.82 -17.10 -14.47
C SER A 32 32.75 -18.60 -14.76
N GLY A 33 31.58 -19.22 -14.57
CA GLY A 33 31.35 -20.64 -14.68
C GLY A 33 31.52 -21.42 -13.37
N ALA A 34 31.95 -20.76 -12.28
CA ALA A 34 32.08 -21.36 -10.95
C ALA A 34 30.71 -21.82 -10.42
N VAL A 35 30.72 -22.87 -9.59
CA VAL A 35 29.49 -23.45 -9.01
C VAL A 35 29.52 -23.37 -7.49
N PHE A 36 28.49 -22.77 -6.92
CA PHE A 36 28.29 -22.64 -5.48
C PHE A 36 27.04 -23.38 -5.05
N VAL A 37 27.12 -24.08 -3.92
CA VAL A 37 26.03 -24.93 -3.44
C VAL A 37 25.61 -24.55 -2.04
N GLY A 38 24.33 -24.74 -1.75
CA GLY A 38 23.75 -24.49 -0.43
C GLY A 38 22.64 -25.49 -0.11
N ALA A 39 22.45 -25.79 1.17
CA ALA A 39 21.34 -26.59 1.66
C ALA A 39 20.52 -25.79 2.68
N ASN A 40 19.25 -26.16 2.87
CA ASN A 40 18.44 -25.53 3.90
C ASN A 40 18.91 -25.95 5.30
N VAL A 41 18.84 -25.00 6.23
CA VAL A 41 19.17 -25.17 7.65
C VAL A 41 17.99 -24.65 8.45
N GLU A 42 17.29 -25.56 9.11
CA GLU A 42 16.17 -25.21 9.98
C GLU A 42 16.65 -24.81 11.37
N ASN A 43 15.80 -24.06 12.07
CA ASN A 43 16.05 -23.63 13.43
C ASN A 43 14.74 -23.74 14.22
N ALA A 44 14.82 -24.11 15.50
CA ALA A 44 13.65 -24.16 16.38
C ALA A 44 12.97 -22.78 16.51
N ALA A 45 13.75 -21.70 16.44
CA ALA A 45 13.24 -20.37 16.20
C ALA A 45 13.05 -20.19 14.68
N TYR A 46 11.85 -20.47 14.18
CA TYR A 46 11.51 -20.44 12.75
C TYR A 46 12.03 -19.21 11.96
N PRO A 47 12.02 -17.96 12.49
CA PRO A 47 12.56 -16.80 11.78
C PRO A 47 14.06 -16.87 11.45
N GLN A 48 14.81 -17.74 12.13
CA GLN A 48 16.25 -17.94 11.94
C GLN A 48 16.58 -19.07 10.96
N GLY A 49 15.58 -19.67 10.31
CA GLY A 49 15.80 -20.68 9.28
C GLY A 49 16.41 -20.10 8.00
N HIS A 50 17.24 -20.88 7.32
CA HIS A 50 17.85 -20.51 6.06
C HIS A 50 17.43 -21.47 4.93
N CYS A 51 16.93 -20.91 3.84
CA CYS A 51 16.68 -21.64 2.61
C CYS A 51 18.00 -21.97 1.89
N ALA A 52 17.98 -23.00 1.04
CA ALA A 52 19.16 -23.49 0.34
C ALA A 52 19.80 -22.44 -0.58
N GLU A 53 18.97 -21.62 -1.23
CA GLU A 53 19.35 -20.54 -2.13
C GLU A 53 20.12 -19.45 -1.38
N ARG A 54 19.66 -19.08 -0.17
CA ARG A 54 20.36 -18.10 0.68
C ARG A 54 21.75 -18.59 1.06
N SER A 55 21.86 -19.87 1.41
CA SER A 55 23.14 -20.52 1.72
C SER A 55 24.08 -20.51 0.50
N ALA A 56 23.56 -20.81 -0.69
CA ALA A 56 24.35 -20.84 -1.92
C ALA A 56 24.84 -19.44 -2.34
N VAL A 57 23.97 -18.42 -2.25
CA VAL A 57 24.34 -17.02 -2.50
C VAL A 57 25.40 -16.56 -1.49
N SER A 58 25.22 -16.88 -0.21
CA SER A 58 26.20 -16.52 0.83
C SER A 58 27.58 -17.15 0.55
N ALA A 59 27.61 -18.41 0.09
CA ALA A 59 28.85 -19.08 -0.28
C ALA A 59 29.52 -18.45 -1.52
N MET A 60 28.72 -18.06 -2.52
CA MET A 60 29.20 -17.36 -3.73
C MET A 60 29.85 -16.02 -3.36
N ILE A 61 29.14 -15.19 -2.58
CA ILE A 61 29.65 -13.88 -2.16
C ILE A 61 30.89 -14.02 -1.27
N ALA A 62 30.89 -14.98 -0.34
CA ALA A 62 32.06 -15.24 0.51
C ALA A 62 33.30 -15.68 -0.29
N ALA A 63 33.11 -16.27 -1.48
CA ALA A 63 34.18 -16.63 -2.40
C ALA A 63 34.63 -15.46 -3.31
N GLY A 64 34.02 -14.27 -3.18
CA GLY A 64 34.32 -13.11 -4.00
C GLY A 64 33.72 -13.17 -5.41
N GLU A 65 32.74 -14.04 -5.63
CA GLU A 65 32.06 -14.19 -6.92
C GLU A 65 30.73 -13.42 -6.94
N GLU A 66 30.37 -12.92 -8.12
CA GLU A 66 29.17 -12.11 -8.35
C GLU A 66 28.51 -12.56 -9.66
N GLY A 67 27.21 -12.24 -9.83
CA GLY A 67 26.47 -12.47 -11.06
C GLY A 67 26.13 -13.94 -11.31
N ILE A 68 24.87 -14.30 -11.08
CA ILE A 68 24.34 -15.64 -11.28
C ILE A 68 23.89 -15.81 -12.75
N ALA A 69 24.35 -16.88 -13.39
CA ALA A 69 24.02 -17.24 -14.78
C ALA A 69 23.00 -18.39 -14.90
N GLU A 70 22.99 -19.34 -13.95
CA GLU A 70 22.01 -20.44 -13.88
C GLU A 70 21.73 -20.78 -12.42
N VAL A 71 20.51 -21.19 -12.09
CA VAL A 71 20.11 -21.69 -10.77
C VAL A 71 19.51 -23.07 -10.89
N ALA A 72 19.86 -23.99 -9.99
CA ALA A 72 19.15 -25.26 -9.81
C ALA A 72 18.68 -25.41 -8.36
N VAL A 73 17.43 -25.83 -8.16
CA VAL A 73 16.81 -26.11 -6.86
C VAL A 73 16.24 -27.52 -6.87
N ALA A 74 16.64 -28.32 -5.88
CA ALA A 74 16.21 -29.70 -5.69
C ALA A 74 15.60 -29.86 -4.30
N GLY A 75 14.31 -30.14 -4.22
CA GLY A 75 13.59 -30.43 -2.97
C GLY A 75 13.32 -31.92 -2.80
N SER A 76 13.00 -32.37 -1.58
CA SER A 76 12.45 -33.70 -1.34
C SER A 76 11.00 -33.79 -1.84
N GLY A 77 10.56 -34.97 -2.28
CA GLY A 77 9.22 -35.21 -2.81
C GLY A 77 9.14 -35.29 -4.32
N ASP A 78 7.97 -35.67 -4.86
CA ASP A 78 7.81 -36.08 -6.25
C ASP A 78 7.60 -34.94 -7.25
N GLY A 79 7.42 -33.70 -6.77
CA GLY A 79 7.18 -32.51 -7.61
C GLY A 79 8.39 -31.58 -7.75
N PRO A 80 8.40 -30.65 -8.72
CA PRO A 80 9.44 -29.63 -8.83
C PRO A 80 9.42 -28.69 -7.62
N CYS A 81 10.59 -28.47 -7.00
CA CYS A 81 10.73 -27.57 -5.87
C CYS A 81 11.08 -26.16 -6.34
N ALA A 82 10.12 -25.25 -6.29
CA ALA A 82 10.36 -23.84 -6.60
C ALA A 82 10.98 -23.08 -5.42
N PRO A 83 11.87 -22.10 -5.66
CA PRO A 83 12.36 -21.21 -4.61
C PRO A 83 11.19 -20.42 -4.00
N CYS A 84 11.25 -20.18 -2.69
CA CYS A 84 10.24 -19.36 -2.00
C CYS A 84 10.34 -17.87 -2.41
N GLY A 85 9.30 -17.07 -2.13
CA GLY A 85 9.25 -15.66 -2.55
C GLY A 85 10.48 -14.85 -2.11
N GLY A 86 10.91 -14.98 -0.86
CA GLY A 86 12.10 -14.29 -0.36
C GLY A 86 13.40 -14.75 -1.02
N CYS A 87 13.49 -16.00 -1.47
CA CYS A 87 14.66 -16.48 -2.21
C CYS A 87 14.64 -16.03 -3.67
N ARG A 88 13.46 -15.92 -4.28
CA ARG A 88 13.35 -15.33 -5.62
C ARG A 88 13.85 -13.89 -5.61
N GLN A 89 13.46 -13.10 -4.60
CA GLN A 89 13.93 -11.73 -4.41
C GLN A 89 15.46 -11.66 -4.23
N LEU A 90 16.02 -12.49 -3.35
CA LEU A 90 17.48 -12.55 -3.15
C LEU A 90 18.22 -12.96 -4.42
N LEU A 91 17.75 -13.99 -5.12
CA LEU A 91 18.35 -14.43 -6.37
C LEU A 91 18.30 -13.30 -7.41
N PHE A 92 17.20 -12.55 -7.47
CA PHE A 92 17.00 -11.46 -8.42
C PHE A 92 17.97 -10.29 -8.19
N GLU A 93 18.36 -10.02 -6.95
CA GLU A 93 19.38 -9.00 -6.67
C GLU A 93 20.77 -9.37 -7.20
N HIS A 94 21.03 -10.65 -7.45
CA HIS A 94 22.31 -11.16 -7.94
C HIS A 94 22.21 -11.78 -9.35
N ALA A 95 21.06 -11.68 -10.01
CA ALA A 95 20.76 -12.34 -11.29
C ALA A 95 19.83 -11.48 -12.15
N GLY A 96 19.89 -11.62 -13.48
CA GLY A 96 18.94 -10.95 -14.37
C GLY A 96 17.58 -11.67 -14.47
N PRO A 97 16.51 -11.01 -14.95
CA PRO A 97 15.19 -11.63 -15.13
C PRO A 97 15.22 -12.81 -16.09
N GLY A 98 16.16 -12.85 -17.05
CA GLY A 98 16.32 -13.94 -18.00
C GLY A 98 17.08 -15.16 -17.48
N VAL A 99 17.56 -15.15 -16.22
CA VAL A 99 18.35 -16.26 -15.68
C VAL A 99 17.47 -17.50 -15.49
N PRO A 100 17.83 -18.66 -16.06
CA PRO A 100 17.06 -19.88 -15.93
C PRO A 100 17.19 -20.49 -14.53
N VAL A 101 16.06 -20.97 -14.01
CA VAL A 101 15.89 -21.68 -12.75
C VAL A 101 15.36 -23.08 -13.06
N TYR A 102 16.18 -24.08 -12.76
CA TYR A 102 15.85 -25.50 -12.89
C TYR A 102 15.29 -26.02 -11.57
N MET A 103 14.08 -26.56 -11.58
CA MET A 103 13.38 -27.03 -10.38
C MET A 103 13.10 -28.53 -10.51
N THR A 104 13.46 -29.30 -9.49
CA THR A 104 13.25 -30.75 -9.50
C THR A 104 12.96 -31.29 -8.10
N GLY A 105 12.38 -32.49 -8.07
CA GLY A 105 12.17 -33.32 -6.89
C GLY A 105 12.99 -34.61 -6.96
N ASP A 106 12.56 -35.63 -6.22
CA ASP A 106 13.12 -36.98 -6.23
C ASP A 106 12.85 -37.71 -7.54
N THR A 107 11.62 -37.59 -8.04
CA THR A 107 11.14 -38.30 -9.24
C THR A 107 10.66 -37.36 -10.34
N ALA A 108 10.54 -36.06 -10.06
CA ALA A 108 10.03 -35.07 -11.00
C ALA A 108 10.93 -34.88 -12.23
N GLU A 109 10.32 -34.72 -13.40
CA GLU A 109 10.98 -34.07 -14.53
C GLU A 109 11.42 -32.66 -14.15
N VAL A 110 12.49 -32.18 -14.80
CA VAL A 110 13.05 -30.87 -14.51
C VAL A 110 12.14 -29.79 -15.10
N ALA A 111 11.46 -29.05 -14.25
CA ALA A 111 10.76 -27.84 -14.66
C ALA A 111 11.78 -26.71 -14.83
N THR A 112 11.63 -25.91 -15.89
CA THR A 112 12.49 -24.76 -16.16
C THR A 112 11.64 -23.51 -16.32
N MET A 113 11.98 -22.47 -15.57
CA MET A 113 11.41 -21.13 -15.71
C MET A 113 12.53 -20.11 -15.59
N THR A 114 12.35 -18.92 -16.11
CA THR A 114 13.24 -17.79 -15.86
C THR A 114 12.92 -17.16 -14.50
N LEU A 115 13.89 -16.44 -13.94
CA LEU A 115 13.70 -15.76 -12.66
C LEU A 115 12.63 -14.67 -12.72
N GLY A 116 12.50 -13.99 -13.88
CA GLY A 116 11.45 -13.00 -14.11
C GLY A 116 10.04 -13.60 -14.23
N GLU A 117 9.91 -14.83 -14.73
CA GLU A 117 8.62 -15.54 -14.71
C GLU A 117 8.26 -16.01 -13.29
N LEU A 118 9.26 -16.35 -12.47
CA LEU A 118 9.06 -16.73 -11.07
C LEU A 118 8.80 -15.52 -10.16
N LEU A 119 9.32 -14.35 -10.49
CA LEU A 119 9.15 -13.11 -9.74
C LEU A 119 8.90 -11.93 -10.70
N PRO A 120 7.68 -11.80 -11.23
CA PRO A 120 7.32 -10.66 -12.06
C PRO A 120 7.35 -9.37 -11.23
N ALA A 121 7.75 -8.26 -11.86
CA ALA A 121 7.85 -6.94 -11.23
C ALA A 121 8.68 -6.93 -9.93
N ALA A 122 9.79 -7.66 -9.92
CA ALA A 122 10.68 -7.76 -8.77
C ALA A 122 11.18 -6.38 -8.30
N PHE A 123 11.26 -6.22 -6.98
CA PHE A 123 11.91 -5.08 -6.35
C PHE A 123 13.44 -5.21 -6.53
N GLY A 124 14.19 -4.12 -6.60
CA GLY A 124 15.64 -4.19 -6.78
C GLY A 124 16.32 -2.85 -6.56
N PRO A 125 17.66 -2.76 -6.72
CA PRO A 125 18.39 -1.50 -6.59
C PRO A 125 17.86 -0.37 -7.49
N GLN A 126 17.22 -0.70 -8.60
CA GLN A 126 16.56 0.25 -9.50
C GLN A 126 15.31 0.90 -8.88
N ALA A 127 14.71 0.24 -7.88
CA ALA A 127 13.58 0.76 -7.11
C ALA A 127 14.02 1.53 -5.85
N LEU A 128 15.33 1.55 -5.55
CA LEU A 128 15.92 2.29 -4.45
C LEU A 128 16.69 3.47 -5.03
N ASP A 129 16.25 4.70 -4.78
CA ASP A 129 16.83 5.93 -5.32
C ASP A 129 18.18 6.29 -4.64
N VAL A 130 19.13 5.35 -4.62
CA VAL A 130 20.41 5.48 -3.94
C VAL A 130 21.44 6.03 -4.91
N ALA A 131 21.65 7.35 -4.85
CA ALA A 131 22.79 8.00 -5.50
C ALA A 131 24.10 7.33 -5.03
N GLY A 132 24.74 6.56 -5.91
CA GLY A 132 26.05 5.94 -5.66
C GLY A 132 26.06 4.44 -5.33
N ALA A 133 24.96 3.69 -5.50
CA ALA A 133 25.06 2.24 -5.56
C ALA A 133 25.94 1.84 -6.76
N SER A 134 27.07 1.18 -6.50
CA SER A 134 28.14 0.89 -7.47
C SER A 134 27.63 0.47 -8.85
N GLU A 135 28.31 0.91 -9.91
CA GLU A 135 28.16 0.52 -11.32
C GLU A 135 28.43 -0.98 -11.59
N ARG A 136 27.88 -1.87 -10.77
CA ARG A 136 27.95 -3.32 -10.94
C ARG A 136 26.73 -3.76 -11.74
N GLY A 137 26.88 -3.74 -13.06
CA GLY A 137 26.08 -4.54 -13.99
C GLY A 137 24.60 -4.15 -14.15
N ALA A 138 24.24 -2.89 -13.97
CA ALA A 138 22.89 -2.43 -14.31
C ALA A 138 22.68 -2.48 -15.83
N VAL A 139 21.83 -3.41 -16.29
CA VAL A 139 21.22 -3.33 -17.62
C VAL A 139 20.23 -2.17 -17.57
N THR A 140 20.50 -1.14 -18.35
CA THR A 140 19.66 0.05 -18.48
C THR A 140 18.31 -0.32 -19.08
N VAL A 141 17.24 -0.23 -18.30
CA VAL A 141 15.88 -0.09 -18.82
C VAL A 141 15.61 1.41 -18.95
N THR A 142 16.10 2.00 -20.04
CA THR A 142 15.75 3.38 -20.39
C THR A 142 14.33 3.41 -20.97
N GLY A 143 13.36 3.96 -20.23
CA GLY A 143 12.04 4.18 -20.82
C GLY A 143 10.95 4.83 -19.95
N ALA A 144 11.00 4.78 -18.61
CA ALA A 144 9.81 5.16 -17.80
C ALA A 144 10.00 6.26 -16.74
N THR A 145 11.21 6.55 -16.25
CA THR A 145 11.41 7.52 -15.15
C THR A 145 11.18 8.97 -15.56
N GLY A 146 11.62 9.37 -16.77
CA GLY A 146 11.47 10.74 -17.25
C GLY A 146 10.01 11.21 -17.35
N ALA A 147 9.10 10.35 -17.82
CA ALA A 147 7.69 10.71 -17.98
C ALA A 147 6.98 10.93 -16.63
N ARG A 148 7.35 10.15 -15.60
CA ARG A 148 6.82 10.33 -14.24
C ARG A 148 7.32 11.63 -13.62
N ASP A 149 8.62 11.90 -13.73
CA ASP A 149 9.22 13.10 -13.13
C ASP A 149 8.71 14.38 -13.80
N GLU A 150 8.53 14.36 -15.12
CA GLU A 150 7.89 15.44 -15.87
C GLU A 150 6.44 15.67 -15.43
N ALA A 151 5.66 14.59 -15.27
CA ALA A 151 4.28 14.67 -14.80
C ALA A 151 4.19 15.26 -13.38
N LEU A 152 5.08 14.86 -12.47
CA LEU A 152 5.15 15.41 -11.12
C LEU A 152 5.61 16.86 -11.11
N ALA A 153 6.57 17.24 -11.95
CA ALA A 153 7.03 18.62 -12.06
C ALA A 153 5.92 19.55 -12.57
N GLU A 154 5.17 19.10 -13.58
CA GLU A 154 4.01 19.84 -14.08
C GLU A 154 2.89 19.93 -13.04
N ALA A 155 2.61 18.83 -12.33
CA ALA A 155 1.60 18.83 -11.28
C ALA A 155 1.96 19.75 -10.11
N ARG A 156 3.25 19.82 -9.74
CA ARG A 156 3.77 20.81 -8.78
C ARG A 156 3.65 22.24 -9.34
N ALA A 157 3.96 22.45 -10.62
CA ALA A 157 3.88 23.76 -11.27
C ALA A 157 2.43 24.30 -11.37
N PHE A 158 1.43 23.41 -11.44
CA PHE A 158 0.03 23.80 -11.34
C PHE A 158 -0.28 24.53 -10.02
N GLY A 159 0.45 24.20 -8.93
CA GLY A 159 0.35 24.84 -7.63
C GLY A 159 -0.99 24.58 -6.91
N PRO A 160 -1.44 23.32 -6.78
CA PRO A 160 -2.65 23.01 -6.02
C PRO A 160 -2.50 23.46 -4.57
N ARG A 161 -3.55 24.06 -4.01
CA ARG A 161 -3.58 24.55 -2.62
C ARG A 161 -4.21 23.55 -1.67
N LEU A 162 -5.10 22.71 -2.17
CA LEU A 162 -5.81 21.68 -1.41
C LEU A 162 -5.66 20.32 -2.10
N GLY A 163 -5.26 19.30 -1.34
CA GLY A 163 -5.41 17.90 -1.74
C GLY A 163 -6.80 17.40 -1.35
N LEU A 164 -7.52 16.76 -2.27
CA LEU A 164 -8.84 16.17 -2.02
C LEU A 164 -8.77 14.68 -2.35
N VAL A 165 -9.15 13.78 -1.44
CA VAL A 165 -9.18 12.34 -1.72
C VAL A 165 -10.60 11.81 -1.59
N LEU A 166 -11.15 11.34 -2.72
CA LEU A 166 -12.49 10.81 -2.83
C LEU A 166 -12.51 9.32 -2.46
N GLY A 167 -13.29 8.98 -1.43
CA GLY A 167 -13.56 7.60 -1.02
C GLY A 167 -14.64 6.91 -1.85
N SER A 168 -14.99 5.69 -1.44
CA SER A 168 -15.98 4.87 -2.14
C SER A 168 -17.33 5.57 -2.27
N GLY A 169 -17.92 5.55 -3.47
CA GLY A 169 -19.24 6.13 -3.74
C GLY A 169 -19.28 7.65 -3.92
N LEU A 170 -18.13 8.33 -3.83
CA LEU A 170 -18.04 9.80 -3.91
C LEU A 170 -17.49 10.33 -5.23
N ALA A 171 -17.33 9.48 -6.24
CA ALA A 171 -16.98 9.89 -7.60
C ALA A 171 -17.86 11.06 -8.14
N PRO A 172 -19.17 11.16 -7.85
CA PRO A 172 -19.97 12.32 -8.31
C PRO A 172 -19.52 13.67 -7.74
N VAL A 173 -18.73 13.71 -6.66
CA VAL A 173 -18.11 14.96 -6.16
C VAL A 173 -17.11 15.53 -7.19
N LEU A 174 -16.57 14.68 -8.07
CA LEU A 174 -15.64 15.10 -9.11
C LEU A 174 -16.29 16.07 -10.12
N ASP A 175 -17.61 16.05 -10.28
CA ASP A 175 -18.36 17.01 -11.12
C ASP A 175 -18.22 18.46 -10.65
N LEU A 176 -17.87 18.68 -9.37
CA LEU A 176 -17.55 19.99 -8.81
C LEU A 176 -16.20 20.54 -9.30
N VAL A 177 -15.30 19.65 -9.71
CA VAL A 177 -13.94 20.02 -10.12
C VAL A 177 -13.94 20.35 -11.61
N THR A 178 -13.60 21.58 -11.95
CA THR A 178 -13.23 21.93 -13.33
C THR A 178 -11.85 21.35 -13.60
N ILE A 179 -11.81 20.15 -14.17
CA ILE A 179 -10.58 19.39 -14.43
C ILE A 179 -9.80 20.05 -15.58
N GLU A 180 -8.54 20.42 -15.32
CA GLU A 180 -7.61 20.92 -16.32
C GLU A 180 -6.70 19.80 -16.84
N LYS A 181 -6.32 18.87 -15.96
CA LYS A 181 -5.47 17.75 -16.32
C LYS A 181 -5.75 16.52 -15.48
N THR A 182 -5.62 15.34 -16.08
CA THR A 182 -5.75 14.05 -15.39
C THR A 182 -4.49 13.23 -15.64
N TYR A 183 -4.00 12.60 -14.58
CA TYR A 183 -2.94 11.62 -14.60
C TYR A 183 -3.46 10.29 -14.09
N ASP A 184 -2.96 9.20 -14.68
CA ASP A 184 -3.08 7.88 -14.09
C ASP A 184 -2.26 7.85 -12.78
N LEU A 185 -2.93 7.58 -11.67
CA LEU A 185 -2.26 7.55 -10.37
C LEU A 185 -1.31 6.37 -10.27
N GLU A 186 -1.57 5.25 -10.94
CA GLU A 186 -0.68 4.08 -10.91
C GLU A 186 0.66 4.36 -11.61
N ALA A 187 0.64 5.23 -12.63
CA ALA A 187 1.85 5.69 -13.31
C ALA A 187 2.71 6.63 -12.43
N LEU A 188 2.07 7.36 -11.50
CA LEU A 188 2.76 8.25 -10.56
C LEU A 188 3.17 7.53 -9.27
N LEU A 189 2.37 6.56 -8.84
CA LEU A 189 2.48 5.84 -7.59
C LEU A 189 2.17 4.35 -7.81
N PRO A 190 3.16 3.45 -7.75
CA PRO A 190 2.87 2.03 -7.88
C PRO A 190 2.04 1.54 -6.68
N PHE A 191 1.03 0.72 -6.95
CA PHE A 191 0.20 0.02 -5.95
C PHE A 191 0.37 -1.48 -6.10
N ALA A 192 0.37 -2.23 -4.99
CA ALA A 192 0.19 -3.68 -5.07
C ALA A 192 -1.30 -4.02 -5.25
N GLY A 193 -1.60 -4.89 -6.22
CA GLY A 193 -2.95 -5.43 -6.42
C GLY A 193 -3.89 -4.53 -7.23
N ALA A 194 -5.00 -5.14 -7.67
CA ALA A 194 -6.05 -4.45 -8.41
C ALA A 194 -6.85 -3.53 -7.48
N PRO A 195 -7.36 -2.38 -7.97
CA PRO A 195 -8.20 -1.49 -7.19
C PRO A 195 -9.50 -2.17 -6.74
N VAL A 196 -10.00 -1.73 -5.58
CA VAL A 196 -11.36 -2.03 -5.11
C VAL A 196 -12.38 -1.47 -6.10
N GLU A 197 -13.51 -2.17 -6.28
CA GLU A 197 -14.61 -1.70 -7.11
C GLU A 197 -15.07 -0.29 -6.69
N GLY A 198 -15.07 0.63 -7.65
CA GLY A 198 -15.40 2.04 -7.45
C GLY A 198 -14.19 2.97 -7.28
N HIS A 199 -12.96 2.46 -7.33
CA HIS A 199 -11.73 3.26 -7.21
C HIS A 199 -11.00 3.27 -8.56
N VAL A 200 -11.06 4.40 -9.28
CA VAL A 200 -10.45 4.56 -10.61
C VAL A 200 -8.93 4.73 -10.54
N ARG A 201 -8.39 5.21 -9.40
CA ARG A 201 -6.97 5.55 -9.18
C ARG A 201 -6.50 6.59 -10.20
N SER A 202 -7.13 7.76 -10.17
CA SER A 202 -6.75 8.92 -10.99
C SER A 202 -6.36 10.10 -10.12
N LEU A 203 -5.40 10.91 -10.59
CA LEU A 203 -5.09 12.23 -10.04
C LEU A 203 -5.58 13.31 -11.01
N HIS A 204 -6.50 14.15 -10.56
CA HIS A 204 -7.04 15.27 -11.31
C HIS A 204 -6.50 16.59 -10.75
N LEU A 205 -5.89 17.39 -11.61
CA LEU A 205 -5.59 18.78 -11.33
C LEU A 205 -6.71 19.63 -11.91
N GLY A 206 -7.25 20.51 -11.07
CA GLY A 206 -8.37 21.34 -11.49
C GLY A 206 -8.71 22.39 -10.46
N ARG A 207 -9.94 22.89 -10.55
CA ARG A 207 -10.41 23.98 -9.69
C ARG A 207 -11.80 23.71 -9.12
N ILE A 208 -12.01 24.13 -7.88
CA ILE A 208 -13.32 24.31 -7.26
C ILE A 208 -13.48 25.82 -7.05
N GLY A 209 -14.30 26.47 -7.86
CA GLY A 209 -14.26 27.94 -7.98
C GLY A 209 -12.86 28.41 -8.39
N ASP A 210 -12.26 29.30 -7.60
CA ASP A 210 -10.88 29.79 -7.83
C ASP A 210 -9.80 28.91 -7.17
N LEU A 211 -10.19 28.00 -6.25
CA LEU A 211 -9.26 27.17 -5.50
C LEU A 211 -8.68 26.07 -6.40
N ARG A 212 -7.37 26.08 -6.59
CA ARG A 212 -6.65 25.00 -7.29
C ARG A 212 -6.57 23.76 -6.40
N VAL A 213 -7.02 22.63 -6.92
CA VAL A 213 -7.08 21.35 -6.19
C VAL A 213 -6.31 20.25 -6.91
N ALA A 214 -5.73 19.35 -6.12
CA ALA A 214 -5.26 18.04 -6.55
C ALA A 214 -6.25 16.99 -6.01
N CYS A 215 -7.15 16.51 -6.86
CA CYS A 215 -8.21 15.59 -6.49
C CYS A 215 -7.85 14.15 -6.88
N VAL A 216 -7.83 13.24 -5.92
CA VAL A 216 -7.58 11.82 -6.12
C VAL A 216 -8.91 11.07 -6.13
N GLU A 217 -9.23 10.43 -7.26
CA GLU A 217 -10.40 9.58 -7.41
C GLU A 217 -10.05 8.14 -7.04
N GLY A 218 -10.39 7.76 -5.81
CA GLY A 218 -10.12 6.44 -5.27
C GLY A 218 -8.74 6.32 -4.60
N ARG A 219 -8.74 5.80 -3.38
CA ARG A 219 -7.54 5.43 -2.59
C ARG A 219 -7.26 3.92 -2.63
N ALA A 220 -6.08 3.54 -2.18
CA ALA A 220 -5.79 2.17 -1.78
C ALA A 220 -6.03 1.97 -0.28
N HIS A 221 -6.37 0.74 0.12
CA HIS A 221 -6.65 0.33 1.48
C HIS A 221 -5.63 -0.70 1.95
N LEU A 222 -5.44 -0.78 3.28
CA LEU A 222 -4.51 -1.73 3.88
C LEU A 222 -4.86 -3.19 3.55
N TYR A 223 -6.16 -3.51 3.47
CA TYR A 223 -6.63 -4.86 3.14
C TYR A 223 -6.38 -5.28 1.68
N GLU A 224 -5.96 -4.37 0.79
CA GLU A 224 -5.53 -4.70 -0.58
C GLU A 224 -4.12 -5.33 -0.60
N GLY A 225 -3.43 -5.38 0.55
CA GLY A 225 -2.13 -6.03 0.72
C GLY A 225 -0.94 -5.08 0.60
N ASP A 226 -1.18 -3.79 0.38
CA ASP A 226 -0.16 -2.75 0.33
C ASP A 226 -0.29 -1.77 1.51
N ILE A 227 0.35 -2.11 2.63
CA ILE A 227 0.26 -1.31 3.86
C ILE A 227 0.82 0.11 3.70
N MET A 228 1.70 0.32 2.72
CA MET A 228 2.41 1.58 2.50
C MET A 228 1.70 2.49 1.50
N ALA A 229 0.72 1.99 0.76
CA ALA A 229 0.02 2.78 -0.25
C ALA A 229 -0.62 4.07 0.30
N PRO A 230 -1.28 4.09 1.47
CA PRO A 230 -1.82 5.32 2.05
C PRO A 230 -0.74 6.37 2.34
N VAL A 231 0.42 5.94 2.87
CA VAL A 231 1.54 6.85 3.16
C VAL A 231 2.11 7.42 1.87
N ARG A 232 2.33 6.57 0.86
CA ARG A 232 2.85 7.01 -0.43
C ARG A 232 1.90 8.00 -1.11
N LEU A 233 0.59 7.79 -1.00
CA LEU A 233 -0.43 8.71 -1.50
C LEU A 233 -0.35 10.08 -0.82
N VAL A 234 -0.29 10.12 0.52
CA VAL A 234 -0.19 11.38 1.26
C VAL A 234 1.12 12.11 0.95
N ARG A 235 2.23 11.37 0.84
CA ARG A 235 3.54 11.93 0.47
C ARG A 235 3.50 12.52 -0.94
N LEU A 236 2.94 11.81 -1.92
CA LEU A 236 2.73 12.33 -3.27
C LEU A 236 1.94 13.65 -3.24
N ILE A 237 0.83 13.71 -2.50
CA ILE A 237 0.01 14.92 -2.40
C ILE A 237 0.78 16.06 -1.71
N SER A 238 1.48 15.78 -0.61
CA SER A 238 2.34 16.74 0.09
C SER A 238 3.42 17.30 -0.84
N ASP A 239 4.02 16.42 -1.65
CA ASP A 239 5.00 16.74 -2.67
C ASP A 239 4.44 17.69 -3.75
N LEU A 240 3.14 17.63 -4.06
CA LEU A 240 2.53 18.61 -4.97
C LEU A 240 2.48 20.05 -4.39
N GLY A 241 2.83 20.23 -3.13
CA GLY A 241 2.91 21.53 -2.45
C GLY A 241 1.56 22.02 -1.93
N VAL A 242 0.61 21.12 -1.69
CA VAL A 242 -0.69 21.48 -1.10
C VAL A 242 -0.50 22.00 0.34
N GLY A 243 -1.33 22.96 0.74
CA GLY A 243 -1.31 23.51 2.10
C GLY A 243 -2.19 22.75 3.09
N ALA A 244 -3.12 21.93 2.58
CA ALA A 244 -4.00 21.10 3.40
C ALA A 244 -4.48 19.87 2.62
N LEU A 245 -4.96 18.88 3.35
CA LEU A 245 -5.57 17.65 2.84
C LEU A 245 -7.01 17.53 3.37
N LEU A 246 -7.96 17.25 2.48
CA LEU A 246 -9.32 16.89 2.81
C LEU A 246 -9.57 15.46 2.35
N LEU A 247 -9.77 14.53 3.29
CA LEU A 247 -10.13 13.14 2.99
C LEU A 247 -11.64 12.95 3.09
N THR A 248 -12.16 12.00 2.31
CA THR A 248 -13.55 11.57 2.43
C THR A 248 -13.67 10.05 2.55
N SER A 249 -14.56 9.53 3.38
CA SER A 249 -14.71 8.07 3.54
C SER A 249 -16.16 7.64 3.73
N ALA A 250 -16.48 6.43 3.28
CA ALA A 250 -17.71 5.75 3.67
C ALA A 250 -17.48 5.00 4.99
N VAL A 251 -18.41 5.10 5.93
CA VAL A 251 -18.30 4.53 7.28
C VAL A 251 -19.61 3.91 7.77
N GLY A 252 -19.49 2.99 8.73
CA GLY A 252 -20.61 2.51 9.54
C GLY A 252 -20.83 3.40 10.77
N GLY A 253 -22.07 3.79 11.04
CA GLY A 253 -22.43 4.57 12.24
C GLY A 253 -22.54 3.71 13.49
N ILE A 254 -21.78 4.03 14.55
CA ILE A 254 -21.80 3.33 15.85
C ILE A 254 -22.62 4.10 16.90
N ARG A 255 -22.39 5.42 17.03
CA ARG A 255 -23.11 6.28 17.98
C ARG A 255 -24.57 6.44 17.54
N ASP A 256 -25.50 6.41 18.49
CA ASP A 256 -26.93 6.61 18.20
C ASP A 256 -27.16 7.98 17.54
N GLY A 257 -28.04 8.03 16.53
CA GLY A 257 -28.31 9.23 15.73
C GLY A 257 -27.36 9.45 14.53
N LEU A 258 -26.32 8.63 14.38
CA LEU A 258 -25.52 8.57 13.16
C LEU A 258 -26.10 7.50 12.22
N ASP A 259 -27.12 7.91 11.47
CA ASP A 259 -27.85 7.07 10.51
C ASP A 259 -27.32 7.27 9.08
N ALA A 260 -27.75 6.44 8.14
CA ALA A 260 -27.32 6.54 6.74
C ALA A 260 -27.64 7.93 6.15
N GLY A 261 -26.65 8.56 5.53
CA GLY A 261 -26.72 9.91 4.98
C GLY A 261 -26.21 11.02 5.92
N CYS A 262 -25.91 10.73 7.19
CA CYS A 262 -25.18 11.65 8.05
C CYS A 262 -23.76 11.89 7.51
N ILE A 263 -23.30 13.14 7.61
CA ILE A 263 -21.93 13.54 7.29
C ILE A 263 -21.26 13.89 8.63
N VAL A 264 -20.10 13.29 8.88
CA VAL A 264 -19.34 13.43 10.13
C VAL A 264 -17.98 14.05 9.83
N CYS A 265 -17.70 15.20 10.45
CA CYS A 265 -16.35 15.73 10.58
C CYS A 265 -15.61 14.91 11.64
N VAL A 266 -14.46 14.34 11.27
CA VAL A 266 -13.68 13.52 12.21
C VAL A 266 -12.87 14.42 13.13
N ASP A 267 -13.10 14.30 14.44
CA ASP A 267 -12.35 15.05 15.46
C ASP A 267 -11.08 14.33 15.92
N ASP A 268 -11.14 13.00 15.97
CA ASP A 268 -10.06 12.14 16.44
C ASP A 268 -10.22 10.72 15.89
N HIS A 269 -9.24 9.85 16.10
CA HIS A 269 -9.34 8.43 15.76
C HIS A 269 -8.81 7.48 16.83
N ILE A 270 -9.29 6.24 16.75
CA ILE A 270 -8.73 5.09 17.45
C ILE A 270 -8.16 4.15 16.39
N ASN A 271 -6.84 3.94 16.42
CA ASN A 271 -6.20 3.02 15.48
C ASN A 271 -6.36 1.56 15.95
N LEU A 272 -7.40 0.88 15.45
CA LEU A 272 -7.63 -0.56 15.67
C LEU A 272 -7.24 -1.40 14.44
N THR A 273 -6.49 -0.83 13.50
CA THR A 273 -6.03 -1.55 12.30
C THR A 273 -4.98 -2.62 12.64
N GLY A 274 -4.42 -2.61 13.85
CA GLY A 274 -3.39 -3.55 14.29
C GLY A 274 -1.99 -3.26 13.73
N ILE A 275 -1.85 -2.20 12.91
CA ILE A 275 -0.58 -1.77 12.35
C ILE A 275 -0.42 -0.24 12.47
N ASN A 276 0.84 0.21 12.44
CA ASN A 276 1.16 1.62 12.24
C ASN A 276 1.94 1.73 10.92
N PRO A 277 1.52 2.61 10.00
CA PRO A 277 2.12 2.68 8.67
C PRO A 277 3.53 3.28 8.66
N LEU A 278 4.02 3.84 9.78
CA LEU A 278 5.39 4.36 9.94
C LEU A 278 6.34 3.33 10.57
N CYS A 279 5.89 2.10 10.82
CA CYS A 279 6.75 1.01 11.25
C CYS A 279 7.85 0.74 10.20
N GLY A 280 9.12 0.77 10.62
CA GLY A 280 10.27 0.60 9.74
C GLY A 280 11.30 1.70 9.94
N ALA A 281 12.17 1.91 8.95
CA ALA A 281 13.10 3.04 8.92
C ALA A 281 12.32 4.36 8.75
N ASN A 282 12.77 5.43 9.41
CA ASN A 282 12.18 6.75 9.20
C ASN A 282 12.75 7.39 7.95
N ASP A 283 11.92 8.17 7.26
CA ASP A 283 12.34 9.07 6.22
C ASP A 283 12.30 10.50 6.79
N ASP A 284 13.47 11.00 7.18
CA ASP A 284 13.62 12.32 7.81
C ASP A 284 13.31 13.48 6.84
N THR A 285 13.12 13.21 5.54
CA THR A 285 12.72 14.23 4.56
C THR A 285 11.25 14.64 4.69
N TYR A 286 10.40 13.75 5.19
CA TYR A 286 8.98 14.04 5.41
C TYR A 286 8.71 14.48 6.84
N GLY A 287 9.32 13.85 7.83
CA GLY A 287 8.94 14.11 9.21
C GLY A 287 9.77 13.44 10.29
N PRO A 288 9.53 13.82 11.55
CA PRO A 288 10.25 13.27 12.69
C PRO A 288 9.96 11.78 12.88
N ARG A 289 10.90 11.07 13.50
CA ARG A 289 10.72 9.66 13.86
C ARG A 289 9.46 9.39 14.71
N PHE A 290 9.08 10.35 15.55
CA PHE A 290 7.95 10.27 16.47
C PHE A 290 7.05 11.49 16.25
N PRO A 291 6.12 11.45 15.28
CA PRO A 291 5.18 12.55 15.08
C PRO A 291 4.19 12.66 16.25
N ASP A 292 3.86 13.89 16.63
CA ASP A 292 2.77 14.15 17.56
C ASP A 292 1.42 13.95 16.87
N MET A 293 0.47 13.35 17.59
CA MET A 293 -0.87 13.05 17.07
C MET A 293 -1.97 13.84 17.79
N SER A 294 -1.61 14.77 18.69
CA SER A 294 -2.57 15.48 19.55
C SER A 294 -3.51 16.39 18.75
N GLU A 295 -3.07 16.86 17.57
CA GLU A 295 -3.87 17.62 16.61
C GLU A 295 -3.76 17.03 15.20
N ALA A 296 -3.85 15.70 15.08
CA ALA A 296 -3.82 15.00 13.78
C ALA A 296 -4.96 15.44 12.82
N TYR A 297 -6.06 15.97 13.38
CA TYR A 297 -7.17 16.58 12.67
C TYR A 297 -7.17 18.08 12.96
N ASP A 298 -6.76 18.87 11.98
CA ASP A 298 -6.49 20.29 12.14
C ASP A 298 -7.75 21.06 12.58
N ARG A 299 -7.64 21.77 13.70
CA ARG A 299 -8.76 22.50 14.30
C ARG A 299 -9.30 23.59 13.37
N HIS A 300 -8.42 24.32 12.70
CA HIS A 300 -8.86 25.41 11.83
C HIS A 300 -9.63 24.87 10.62
N LEU A 301 -9.19 23.76 10.02
CA LEU A 301 -9.92 23.13 8.92
C LEU A 301 -11.28 22.59 9.38
N ARG A 302 -11.39 22.04 10.60
CA ARG A 302 -12.67 21.61 11.18
C ARG A 302 -13.61 22.80 11.41
N ASP A 303 -13.12 23.90 11.98
CA ASP A 303 -13.90 25.14 12.16
C ASP A 303 -14.39 25.70 10.81
N LEU A 304 -13.59 25.59 9.74
CA LEU A 304 -14.00 25.98 8.39
C LEU A 304 -15.09 25.06 7.83
N LEU A 305 -15.03 23.75 8.09
CA LEU A 305 -16.08 22.81 7.69
C LEU A 305 -17.39 23.08 8.43
N ASP A 306 -17.34 23.45 9.71
CA ASP A 306 -18.50 23.90 10.47
C ASP A 306 -19.14 25.15 9.89
N ALA A 307 -18.31 26.15 9.56
CA ALA A 307 -18.78 27.37 8.91
C ALA A 307 -19.39 27.08 7.53
N ALA A 308 -18.77 26.20 6.75
CA ALA A 308 -19.27 25.75 5.45
C ALA A 308 -20.63 25.04 5.59
N SER A 309 -20.76 24.16 6.57
CA SER A 309 -22.00 23.44 6.93
C SER A 309 -23.15 24.40 7.22
N VAL A 310 -22.91 25.40 8.08
CA VAL A 310 -23.90 26.45 8.39
C VAL A 310 -24.28 27.24 7.14
N ARG A 311 -23.30 27.56 6.29
CA ARG A 311 -23.52 28.37 5.08
C ARG A 311 -24.35 27.64 4.02
N CYS A 312 -24.07 26.37 3.76
CA CYS A 312 -24.79 25.58 2.75
C CYS A 312 -26.04 24.88 3.28
N GLY A 313 -26.28 24.94 4.60
CA GLY A 313 -27.44 24.33 5.25
C GLY A 313 -27.40 22.80 5.27
N VAL A 314 -26.22 22.20 5.17
CA VAL A 314 -26.00 20.75 5.24
C VAL A 314 -25.58 20.40 6.66
N PRO A 315 -26.36 19.62 7.43
CA PRO A 315 -25.97 19.21 8.78
C PRO A 315 -24.63 18.46 8.79
N LEU A 316 -23.76 18.86 9.72
CA LEU A 316 -22.45 18.26 9.94
C LEU A 316 -22.37 17.80 11.40
N GLU A 317 -22.14 16.51 11.57
CA GLU A 317 -21.93 15.88 12.87
C GLU A 317 -20.44 15.80 13.17
N HIS A 318 -20.09 15.53 14.43
CA HIS A 318 -18.72 15.43 14.91
C HIS A 318 -18.50 14.08 15.61
N GLY A 319 -17.34 13.44 15.42
CA GLY A 319 -17.09 12.15 16.07
C GLY A 319 -15.71 11.53 15.90
N ILE A 320 -15.51 10.45 16.64
CA ILE A 320 -14.27 9.67 16.72
C ILE A 320 -14.32 8.50 15.73
N TYR A 321 -13.32 8.43 14.86
CA TYR A 321 -13.18 7.38 13.84
C TYR A 321 -12.47 6.14 14.40
N ALA A 322 -13.15 5.00 14.47
CA ALA A 322 -12.54 3.72 14.77
C ALA A 322 -11.97 3.10 13.48
N GLY A 323 -10.65 3.08 13.34
CA GLY A 323 -9.98 2.48 12.18
C GLY A 323 -9.93 0.97 12.27
N TRP A 324 -10.60 0.27 11.36
CA TRP A 324 -10.65 -1.18 11.28
C TRP A 324 -9.86 -1.70 10.09
N MET A 325 -9.25 -2.90 10.21
CA MET A 325 -8.43 -3.44 9.11
C MET A 325 -9.29 -3.90 7.91
N GLY A 326 -10.45 -4.49 8.16
CA GLY A 326 -11.20 -5.19 7.11
C GLY A 326 -10.48 -6.44 6.58
N PRO A 327 -10.88 -6.99 5.42
CA PRO A 327 -12.00 -6.56 4.57
C PRO A 327 -13.36 -7.07 5.07
N SER A 328 -13.39 -7.96 6.07
CA SER A 328 -14.64 -8.34 6.72
C SER A 328 -15.22 -7.14 7.46
N PHE A 329 -16.51 -6.87 7.27
CA PHE A 329 -17.27 -6.05 8.20
C PHE A 329 -17.16 -6.60 9.62
N GLU A 330 -17.49 -5.76 10.59
CA GLU A 330 -17.37 -6.07 11.99
C GLU A 330 -18.45 -7.07 12.43
N THR A 331 -18.17 -7.78 13.52
CA THR A 331 -19.17 -8.50 14.31
C THR A 331 -19.86 -7.53 15.27
N PRO A 332 -21.09 -7.84 15.74
CA PRO A 332 -21.74 -7.02 16.75
C PRO A 332 -20.94 -6.89 18.06
N ALA A 333 -20.08 -7.86 18.38
CA ALA A 333 -19.21 -7.79 19.55
C ALA A 333 -18.08 -6.77 19.35
N GLU A 334 -17.48 -6.73 18.16
CA GLU A 334 -16.46 -5.73 17.79
C GLU A 334 -17.06 -4.32 17.77
N ILE A 335 -18.28 -4.14 17.27
CA ILE A 335 -18.97 -2.84 17.34
C ILE A 335 -19.22 -2.39 18.78
N ARG A 336 -19.66 -3.29 19.66
CA ARG A 336 -19.79 -2.96 21.09
C ARG A 336 -18.43 -2.60 21.71
N MET A 337 -17.36 -3.29 21.34
CA MET A 337 -16.00 -2.96 21.76
C MET A 337 -15.61 -1.55 21.31
N MET A 338 -15.75 -1.24 20.03
CA MET A 338 -15.43 0.08 19.48
C MET A 338 -16.23 1.19 20.17
N ARG A 339 -17.52 0.98 20.40
CA ARG A 339 -18.38 1.90 21.15
C ARG A 339 -17.88 2.13 22.58
N MET A 340 -17.48 1.07 23.29
CA MET A 340 -16.93 1.18 24.64
C MET A 340 -15.58 1.91 24.68
N LEU A 341 -14.78 1.81 23.62
CA LEU A 341 -13.53 2.55 23.46
C LEU A 341 -13.74 4.02 23.06
N GLY A 342 -14.96 4.42 22.72
CA GLY A 342 -15.33 5.78 22.34
C GLY A 342 -15.45 6.01 20.82
N GLY A 343 -15.40 4.97 19.99
CA GLY A 343 -15.63 5.11 18.54
C GLY A 343 -17.08 5.45 18.21
N ASP A 344 -17.28 6.51 17.42
CA ASP A 344 -18.59 6.97 16.96
C ASP A 344 -18.95 6.42 15.57
N ILE A 345 -17.94 6.19 14.74
CA ILE A 345 -18.04 5.64 13.38
C ILE A 345 -16.90 4.64 13.17
N VAL A 346 -17.09 3.68 12.27
CA VAL A 346 -16.06 2.70 11.88
C VAL A 346 -15.83 2.71 10.38
N GLY A 347 -14.57 2.63 9.98
CA GLY A 347 -14.23 2.44 8.58
C GLY A 347 -12.83 1.85 8.39
N MET A 348 -12.50 1.55 7.13
CA MET A 348 -11.33 0.75 6.76
C MET A 348 -10.24 1.56 6.03
N SER A 349 -10.21 2.88 6.26
CA SER A 349 -9.24 3.82 5.67
C SER A 349 -8.91 4.93 6.67
N VAL A 350 -8.45 6.10 6.19
CA VAL A 350 -8.24 7.35 6.92
C VAL A 350 -7.12 7.33 7.94
N VAL A 351 -7.07 6.36 8.85
CA VAL A 351 -6.11 6.36 9.97
C VAL A 351 -4.67 6.34 9.48
N ALA A 352 -4.39 5.56 8.42
CA ALA A 352 -3.04 5.48 7.86
C ALA A 352 -2.65 6.79 7.16
N GLU A 353 -3.58 7.41 6.42
CA GLU A 353 -3.39 8.73 5.82
C GLU A 353 -3.22 9.83 6.88
N ALA A 354 -3.97 9.76 7.98
CA ALA A 354 -3.90 10.74 9.07
C ALA A 354 -2.54 10.70 9.78
N ILE A 355 -2.04 9.50 10.07
CA ILE A 355 -0.69 9.31 10.63
C ILE A 355 0.37 9.82 9.63
N ALA A 356 0.21 9.57 8.34
CA ALA A 356 1.14 10.05 7.32
C ALA A 356 1.10 11.58 7.14
N ALA A 357 -0.09 12.19 7.24
CA ALA A 357 -0.26 13.64 7.16
C ALA A 357 0.38 14.33 8.36
N ALA A 358 0.16 13.80 9.57
CA ALA A 358 0.84 14.27 10.78
C ALA A 358 2.36 14.13 10.69
N HIS A 359 2.86 13.01 10.14
CA HIS A 359 4.28 12.81 9.86
C HIS A 359 4.81 13.91 8.93
N ALA A 360 4.11 14.19 7.83
CA ALA A 360 4.48 15.23 6.86
C ALA A 360 4.21 16.67 7.31
N GLY A 361 3.65 16.89 8.52
CA GLY A 361 3.21 18.20 8.99
C GLY A 361 2.14 18.84 8.10
N LEU A 362 1.35 18.02 7.39
CA LEU A 362 0.31 18.46 6.46
C LEU A 362 -1.03 18.58 7.20
N PRO A 363 -1.63 19.79 7.32
CA PRO A 363 -2.94 19.98 7.92
C PRO A 363 -4.01 19.10 7.26
N LEU A 364 -4.80 18.41 8.07
CA LEU A 364 -5.76 17.40 7.62
C LEU A 364 -7.15 17.65 8.21
N ALA A 365 -8.18 17.56 7.38
CA ALA A 365 -9.56 17.34 7.81
C ALA A 365 -10.19 16.15 7.08
N VAL A 366 -11.23 15.56 7.67
CA VAL A 366 -11.89 14.37 7.12
C VAL A 366 -13.40 14.50 7.22
N LEU A 367 -14.09 14.22 6.10
CA LEU A 367 -15.54 14.07 6.03
C LEU A 367 -15.91 12.60 5.83
N SER A 368 -16.52 12.00 6.84
CA SER A 368 -17.01 10.62 6.77
C SER A 368 -18.51 10.59 6.51
N ILE A 369 -18.93 9.84 5.50
CA ILE A 369 -20.34 9.65 5.14
C ILE A 369 -20.79 8.33 5.77
N VAL A 370 -21.76 8.41 6.67
CA VAL A 370 -22.41 7.23 7.23
C VAL A 370 -23.25 6.61 6.11
N VAL A 371 -22.87 5.43 5.65
CA VAL A 371 -23.58 4.71 4.57
C VAL A 371 -24.52 3.64 5.11
N ASN A 372 -24.30 3.19 6.35
CA ASN A 372 -25.12 2.22 7.05
C ASN A 372 -24.90 2.34 8.56
N ARG A 373 -25.81 1.80 9.37
CA ARG A 373 -25.52 1.54 10.78
C ARG A 373 -24.54 0.37 10.90
N ALA A 374 -23.63 0.44 11.86
CA ALA A 374 -22.60 -0.59 12.04
C ALA A 374 -23.22 -1.95 12.41
N ALA A 375 -22.46 -3.03 12.23
CA ALA A 375 -22.96 -4.40 12.35
C ALA A 375 -23.69 -4.66 13.67
N GLY A 376 -24.92 -5.18 13.57
CA GLY A 376 -25.77 -5.53 14.72
C GLY A 376 -26.51 -4.35 15.37
N LEU A 377 -26.45 -3.15 14.79
CA LEU A 377 -27.24 -2.00 15.23
C LEU A 377 -28.55 -1.80 14.43
N GLU A 378 -28.68 -2.46 13.27
CA GLU A 378 -29.90 -2.54 12.46
C GLU A 378 -30.12 -3.97 11.96
N GLU A 379 -31.35 -4.29 11.56
CA GLU A 379 -31.68 -5.55 10.90
C GLU A 379 -31.17 -5.56 9.45
N GLY A 380 -30.40 -6.57 9.08
CA GLY A 380 -29.91 -6.72 7.71
C GLY A 380 -28.49 -7.28 7.65
N ARG A 381 -28.01 -7.52 6.43
CA ARG A 381 -26.62 -7.90 6.16
C ARG A 381 -25.96 -6.77 5.39
N LEU A 382 -24.81 -6.32 5.88
CA LEU A 382 -24.02 -5.28 5.23
C LEU A 382 -23.45 -5.78 3.89
N SER A 383 -23.37 -4.88 2.92
CA SER A 383 -22.80 -5.19 1.60
C SER A 383 -22.11 -3.98 0.97
N HIS A 384 -21.07 -4.22 0.19
CA HIS A 384 -20.35 -3.17 -0.55
C HIS A 384 -21.26 -2.43 -1.55
N GLY A 385 -22.21 -3.13 -2.16
CA GLY A 385 -23.17 -2.54 -3.10
C GLY A 385 -24.05 -1.47 -2.44
N GLU A 386 -24.47 -1.70 -1.19
CA GLU A 386 -25.22 -0.72 -0.40
C GLU A 386 -24.36 0.50 -0.05
N THR A 387 -23.09 0.28 0.32
CA THR A 387 -22.11 1.35 0.56
C THR A 387 -21.99 2.29 -0.65
N LEU A 388 -21.87 1.74 -1.86
CA LEU A 388 -21.76 2.54 -3.09
C LEU A 388 -23.05 3.32 -3.39
N GLU A 389 -24.21 2.70 -3.23
CA GLU A 389 -25.51 3.34 -3.47
C GLU A 389 -25.76 4.50 -2.50
N GLN A 390 -25.51 4.30 -1.21
CA GLN A 390 -25.72 5.33 -0.20
C GLN A 390 -24.69 6.47 -0.33
N GLY A 391 -23.45 6.14 -0.70
CA GLY A 391 -22.43 7.13 -1.05
C GLY A 391 -22.89 8.05 -2.17
N ARG A 392 -23.43 7.49 -3.26
CA ARG A 392 -23.98 8.27 -4.39
C ARG A 392 -25.15 9.17 -3.98
N ARG A 393 -26.01 8.71 -3.08
CA ARG A 393 -27.14 9.50 -2.56
C ARG A 393 -26.69 10.67 -1.68
N ALA A 394 -25.59 10.50 -0.94
CA ALA A 394 -25.01 11.55 -0.11
C ALA A 394 -24.14 12.54 -0.90
N ALA A 395 -23.59 12.12 -2.06
CA ALA A 395 -22.64 12.91 -2.84
C ALA A 395 -23.07 14.35 -3.15
N PRO A 396 -24.35 14.67 -3.48
CA PRO A 396 -24.75 16.06 -3.70
C PRO A 396 -24.60 16.95 -2.47
N LYS A 397 -24.92 16.44 -1.26
CA LYS A 397 -24.76 17.19 -0.01
C LYS A 397 -23.28 17.38 0.33
N VAL A 398 -22.47 16.33 0.11
CA VAL A 398 -21.02 16.39 0.30
C VAL A 398 -20.38 17.39 -0.65
N ALA A 399 -20.79 17.42 -1.92
CA ALA A 399 -20.33 18.39 -2.92
C ALA A 399 -20.67 19.82 -2.50
N MET A 400 -21.90 20.10 -2.05
CA MET A 400 -22.28 21.42 -1.53
C MET A 400 -21.42 21.87 -0.34
N LEU A 401 -21.10 20.94 0.57
CA LEU A 401 -20.24 21.23 1.71
C LEU A 401 -18.80 21.51 1.29
N ILE A 402 -18.24 20.70 0.38
CA ILE A 402 -16.88 20.88 -0.15
C ILE A 402 -16.76 22.18 -0.95
N GLU A 403 -17.76 22.54 -1.74
CA GLU A 403 -17.81 23.81 -2.48
C GLU A 403 -17.79 25.00 -1.51
N ALA A 404 -18.67 24.99 -0.50
CA ALA A 404 -18.71 26.03 0.52
C ALA A 404 -17.41 26.13 1.33
N PHE A 405 -16.78 24.99 1.64
CA PHE A 405 -15.47 24.93 2.29
C PHE A 405 -14.37 25.51 1.39
N ALA A 406 -14.33 25.13 0.11
CA ALA A 406 -13.32 25.57 -0.84
C ALA A 406 -13.31 27.10 -0.99
N GLU A 407 -14.49 27.72 -1.03
CA GLU A 407 -14.60 29.18 -1.08
C GLU A 407 -14.05 29.89 0.17
N MET A 408 -14.16 29.26 1.34
CA MET A 408 -13.65 29.82 2.60
C MET A 408 -12.16 29.54 2.83
N PHE A 409 -11.62 28.49 2.22
CA PHE A 409 -10.22 28.09 2.33
C PHE A 409 -9.26 28.96 1.47
N SER A 410 -9.79 29.62 0.44
CA SER A 410 -9.06 30.38 -0.60
C SER A 410 -7.95 31.30 -0.08
#